data_AF-A0AAD0WLV1-F1
#
_entry.id   AF-A0AAD0WLV1-F1
#
_cell.length_a   1.000
_cell.length_b   1.000
_cell.length_c   1.000
_cell.angle_alpha   90.00
_cell.angle_beta   90.00
_cell.angle_gamma   90.00
#
_symmetry.space_group_name_H-M   'P 1'
#
loop_
_entity.id
_entity.type
_entity.pdbx_description
1 polymer ?
#
loop_
_entity_poly.entity_id
_entity_poly.type
_entity_poly.pdbx_seq_one_letter_code
_entity_poly.pdbx_strand_id
1 'polypeptide(L)' 'MSDWIKCSERMPAVSGYYHVIWNGKHISMAPFLFGSFQCIDPEKITHWMPLPEPPKE' A
#
# COMPACT_ATOMS: atom_id res chain seq x y z
N MET A 1 17.55 13.81 -7.13
CA MET A 1 17.25 13.65 -5.69
C MET A 1 15.90 12.98 -5.63
N SER A 2 15.82 11.75 -5.15
CA SER A 2 14.55 11.01 -5.13
C SER A 2 13.66 11.64 -4.07
N ASP A 3 12.69 12.45 -4.50
CA ASP A 3 11.74 13.10 -3.60
C ASP A 3 10.97 12.04 -2.83
N TRP A 4 11.08 12.08 -1.51
CA TRP A 4 10.38 11.16 -0.62
C TRP A 4 8.88 11.50 -0.66
N ILE A 5 8.10 10.68 -1.36
CA ILE A 5 6.64 10.79 -1.45
C ILE A 5 6.04 10.38 -0.11
N LYS A 6 5.10 11.17 0.43
CA LYS A 6 4.43 10.82 1.69
C LYS A 6 3.52 9.62 1.50
N CYS A 7 3.45 8.71 2.48
CA CYS A 7 2.61 7.51 2.39
C CYS A 7 1.13 7.82 2.11
N SER A 8 0.62 8.98 2.54
CA SER A 8 -0.74 9.45 2.26
C SER A 8 -0.99 9.75 0.77
N GLU A 9 0.04 10.15 0.02
CA GLU A 9 -0.02 10.38 -1.43
C GLU A 9 0.00 9.06 -2.23
N ARG A 10 0.37 7.96 -1.56
CA ARG A 10 0.23 6.61 -2.10
C ARG A 10 -1.08 5.97 -1.66
N MET A 11 -2.14 6.63 -1.23
CA MET A 11 -3.40 5.90 -1.01
C MET A 11 -4.09 5.59 -2.34
N PRO A 12 -4.78 4.44 -2.50
CA PRO A 12 -5.54 4.19 -3.71
C PRO A 12 -6.58 5.29 -3.96
N ALA A 13 -6.62 5.83 -5.17
CA ALA A 13 -7.59 6.87 -5.53
C ALA A 13 -9.00 6.32 -5.76
N VAL A 14 -9.12 5.00 -5.98
CA VAL A 14 -10.36 4.32 -6.33
C VAL A 14 -10.65 3.25 -5.28
N SER A 15 -11.92 3.10 -4.92
CA SER A 15 -12.37 1.99 -4.10
C SER A 15 -12.30 0.68 -4.88
N GLY A 16 -11.70 -0.36 -4.30
CA GLY A 16 -11.49 -1.63 -4.99
C GLY A 16 -10.73 -2.63 -4.13
N TYR A 17 -10.45 -3.80 -4.68
CA TYR A 17 -9.63 -4.81 -4.02
C TYR A 17 -8.17 -4.62 -4.41
N TYR A 18 -7.29 -4.52 -3.40
CA TYR A 18 -5.86 -4.34 -3.60
C TYR A 18 -5.06 -5.41 -2.86
N HIS A 19 -3.91 -5.76 -3.41
CA HIS A 19 -2.96 -6.64 -2.75
C HIS A 19 -2.19 -5.86 -1.70
N VAL A 20 -2.48 -6.12 -0.42
CA VAL A 20 -1.81 -5.52 0.72
C VAL A 20 -0.75 -6.46 1.28
N ILE A 21 0.42 -5.92 1.59
CA ILE A 21 1.54 -6.59 2.23
C ILE A 21 1.60 -6.19 3.69
N TRP A 22 1.41 -7.18 4.55
CA TRP A 22 1.44 -7.07 5.99
C TRP A 22 2.81 -7.43 6.54
N ASN A 23 3.34 -6.57 7.40
CA ASN A 23 4.64 -6.77 8.07
C ASN A 23 5.78 -7.16 7.09
N GLY A 24 5.71 -6.74 5.81
CA GLY A 24 6.67 -7.10 4.76
C GLY A 24 6.74 -8.59 4.39
N LYS A 25 5.84 -9.45 4.89
CA LYS A 25 5.95 -10.93 4.73
C LYS A 25 4.68 -11.62 4.24
N HIS A 26 3.50 -11.09 4.57
CA HIS A 26 2.23 -11.71 4.20
C HIS A 26 1.53 -10.86 3.15
N ILE A 27 1.23 -11.44 1.99
CA ILE A 27 0.45 -10.78 0.93
C ILE A 27 -0.99 -11.27 1.05
N SER A 28 -1.93 -10.35 1.20
CA SER A 28 -3.37 -10.63 1.23
C SER A 28 -4.12 -9.64 0.35
N MET A 29 -5.35 -9.95 -0.02
CA MET A 29 -6.21 -9.04 -0.76
C MET A 29 -7.16 -8.35 0.22
N ALA A 30 -7.15 -7.02 0.25
CA ALA A 30 -8.03 -6.24 1.11
C ALA A 30 -8.88 -5.26 0.27
N PRO A 31 -10.17 -5.08 0.61
CA PRO A 31 -10.98 -4.02 0.04
C PRO A 31 -10.49 -2.66 0.56
N PHE A 32 -10.30 -1.69 -0.32
CA PHE A 32 -10.12 -0.29 0.01
C PHE A 32 -11.46 0.43 -0.17
N LEU A 33 -12.06 0.86 0.95
CA LEU A 33 -13.37 1.52 0.99
C LEU A 33 -13.31 2.69 1.97
N PHE A 34 -14.00 3.80 1.63
CA PHE A 34 -14.07 5.00 2.47
C PHE A 34 -12.70 5.56 2.90
N GLY A 35 -11.70 5.49 2.01
CA GLY A 35 -10.35 5.99 2.30
C GLY A 35 -9.52 5.10 3.23
N SER A 36 -9.93 3.86 3.49
CA SER A 36 -9.21 2.92 4.36
C SER A 36 -9.29 1.46 3.89
N PHE A 37 -8.28 0.66 4.23
CA PHE A 37 -8.30 -0.78 3.99
C PHE A 37 -9.17 -1.48 5.02
N GLN A 38 -10.16 -2.22 4.54
CA GLN A 38 -11.10 -3.01 5.34
C GLN A 38 -10.48 -4.38 5.66
N CYS A 39 -9.55 -4.39 6.59
CA CYS A 39 -8.92 -5.61 7.07
C CYS A 39 -8.66 -5.53 8.59
N ILE A 40 -8.26 -6.65 9.18
CA ILE A 40 -7.71 -6.67 10.54
C ILE A 40 -6.47 -5.75 10.55
N ASP A 41 -6.09 -5.12 11.66
CA ASP A 41 -4.86 -4.31 11.81
C ASP A 41 -4.35 -3.54 10.56
N PRO A 42 -5.13 -2.60 9.98
CA PRO A 42 -4.73 -1.86 8.78
C PRO A 42 -3.45 -1.05 8.98
N GLU A 43 -3.11 -0.71 10.22
CA GLU A 43 -1.84 -0.09 10.63
C GLU A 43 -0.59 -0.97 10.40
N LYS A 44 -0.75 -2.30 10.25
CA LYS A 44 0.34 -3.24 9.92
C LYS A 44 0.57 -3.40 8.42
N ILE A 45 -0.25 -2.75 7.59
CA ILE A 45 -0.03 -2.71 6.14
C ILE A 45 1.20 -1.86 5.87
N THR A 46 2.20 -2.49 5.27
CA THR A 46 3.44 -1.81 4.88
C THR A 46 3.35 -1.24 3.46
N HIS A 47 2.74 -2.00 2.54
CA HIS A 47 2.63 -1.63 1.12
C HIS A 47 1.34 -2.23 0.55
N TRP A 48 0.70 -1.56 -0.42
CA TRP A 48 -0.47 -2.07 -1.14
C TRP A 48 -0.24 -2.10 -2.68
N MET A 49 0.91 -1.60 -3.12
CA MET A 49 1.39 -1.64 -4.50
C MET A 49 2.82 -2.21 -4.47
N PRO A 50 3.26 -2.94 -5.52
CA PRO A 50 4.67 -3.31 -5.65
C PRO A 50 5.57 -2.07 -5.51
N LEU A 51 6.70 -2.26 -4.82
CA LEU A 51 7.72 -1.22 -4.76
C LEU A 51 8.16 -0.86 -6.19
N PRO A 52 8.30 0.44 -6.51
CA PRO A 52 8.91 0.81 -7.79
C PRO A 52 10.30 0.17 -7.86
N GLU A 53 10.72 -0.18 -9.08
CA GLU A 53 12.08 -0.70 -9.28
C GLU A 53 13.10 0.30 -8.71
N PRO A 54 14.18 -0.20 -8.07
CA PRO A 54 15.24 0.69 -7.60
C PRO A 54 15.73 1.55 -8.75
N PRO A 55 16.05 2.84 -8.52
CA PRO A 55 16.59 3.69 -9.57
C PRO A 55 17.85 3.03 -10.14
N LYS A 56 17.91 2.90 -11.47
CA LYS A 56 19.11 2.46 -12.16
C LYS A 56 20.20 3.53 -11.98
N GLU A 57 21.36 3.12 -11.49
CA GLU A 57 22.57 3.93 -11.43
C GLU A 57 23.08 4.31 -12.84
#